data_AF-A0A166V665-F1
#
_entry.id   AF-A0A166V665-F1
#
_cell.length_a   1.000
_cell.length_b   1.000
_cell.length_c   1.000
_cell.angle_alpha   90.00
_cell.angle_beta   90.00
_cell.angle_gamma   90.00
#
_symmetry.space_group_name_H-M   'P 1'
#
loop_
_entity.id
_entity.type
_entity.pdbx_description
1 polymer ?
#
loop_
_entity_poly.entity_id
_entity_poly.type
_entity_poly.pdbx_seq_one_letter_code
_entity_poly.pdbx_strand_id
1 'polypeptide(L)'
;MFLSSRFSQRVLALGVLMGTAWGGPVSVMSLLETRALGFQAVPQQLLDISTLDSTCLQVLKQTINCEETVADLGQREYHGSLEDAKLTDAVCVASCKSALTVARRRIEGACAKTPELLPGMTVLSYIDSIIVGWEETCLKDEESGKYCNDIIESWEEVEEIEDMPQDELCSYCYGAKLRLMQKSEYSVYDEYYAAMLEYVNKECGVEGDTTPIKQPTQNNGTQPGTCFSGKTIVTKEGDSCDSIAIANSVSGASLYYINPNLPDCKSIEAGRELCLPETCATYTVKDGDTCIEVGVDAGTSWMNLIDWNLMLDARCSNLWNSDPFWGQVICVTAPGGEFEDGGSGGGGDGTGNGNSGGEGGSGNGYSETIVEPPEGKVGEGTTKNCGFYIQAKEGLGCAKMIVTASRSTPMDLFLEVNPSLGTAAKCDENLAVGVWYCLSPHYAWDDEQPKPTA
;
A
#
# COMPACT_ATOMS: atom_id res chain seq x y z
N MET A 1 -14.83 -22.24 -13.50
CA MET A 1 -14.85 -21.33 -14.67
C MET A 1 -13.49 -20.64 -14.73
N PHE A 2 -12.68 -21.00 -15.71
CA PHE A 2 -11.34 -20.51 -16.13
C PHE A 2 -10.24 -20.21 -15.09
N LEU A 3 -9.30 -21.16 -14.99
CA LEU A 3 -7.96 -21.05 -14.41
C LEU A 3 -6.96 -20.35 -15.36
N SER A 4 -6.25 -19.38 -14.78
CA SER A 4 -4.87 -18.89 -14.98
C SER A 4 -4.11 -19.15 -16.29
N SER A 5 -3.57 -18.08 -16.89
CA SER A 5 -2.45 -18.13 -17.83
C SER A 5 -1.23 -17.38 -17.27
N ARG A 6 -0.13 -18.08 -16.97
CA ARG A 6 1.19 -17.45 -16.75
C ARG A 6 2.17 -17.83 -17.85
N PHE A 7 2.73 -16.78 -18.47
CA PHE A 7 3.77 -16.80 -19.49
C PHE A 7 5.13 -17.19 -18.87
N SER A 8 5.83 -18.14 -19.50
CA SER A 8 7.23 -18.49 -19.18
C SER A 8 8.17 -17.82 -20.17
N GLN A 9 9.15 -17.04 -19.71
CA GLN A 9 10.29 -16.59 -20.52
C GLN A 9 11.58 -17.17 -19.94
N ARG A 10 12.16 -18.14 -20.65
CA ARG A 10 13.53 -18.63 -20.47
C ARG A 10 14.48 -17.81 -21.34
N VAL A 11 15.55 -17.27 -20.76
CA VAL A 11 16.71 -16.78 -21.52
C VAL A 11 17.91 -17.67 -21.19
N LEU A 12 18.40 -18.41 -22.18
CA LEU A 12 19.67 -19.14 -22.14
C LEU A 12 20.83 -18.15 -22.34
N ALA A 13 21.81 -18.18 -21.45
CA ALA A 13 23.13 -17.60 -21.68
C ALA A 13 24.13 -18.69 -22.07
N LEU A 14 24.67 -18.64 -23.30
CA LEU A 14 25.85 -19.41 -23.72
C LEU A 14 27.09 -18.53 -23.63
N GLY A 15 28.11 -19.00 -22.91
CA GLY A 15 29.40 -18.33 -22.78
C GLY A 15 30.39 -18.62 -23.92
N VAL A 16 31.40 -17.76 -24.05
CA VAL A 16 32.70 -18.08 -24.67
C VAL A 16 33.82 -17.40 -23.87
N LEU A 17 34.75 -18.21 -23.37
CA LEU A 17 36.02 -17.88 -22.71
C LEU A 17 37.15 -17.69 -23.72
N MET A 18 38.08 -16.76 -23.48
CA MET A 18 39.52 -16.93 -23.78
C MET A 18 40.38 -16.00 -22.90
N GLY A 19 41.43 -16.53 -22.25
CA GLY A 19 42.57 -15.73 -21.75
C GLY A 19 43.27 -16.23 -20.48
N THR A 20 44.31 -17.06 -20.67
CA THR A 20 45.38 -17.54 -19.75
C THR A 20 45.96 -16.49 -18.76
N ALA A 21 46.59 -16.75 -17.61
CA ALA A 21 46.91 -17.90 -16.73
C ALA A 21 47.78 -17.36 -15.53
N TRP A 22 48.08 -18.22 -14.55
CA TRP A 22 49.13 -18.17 -13.48
C TRP A 22 48.70 -17.81 -12.03
N GLY A 23 48.58 -18.86 -11.19
CA GLY A 23 49.38 -18.98 -9.95
C GLY A 23 48.75 -18.66 -8.58
N GLY A 24 48.23 -19.68 -7.89
CA GLY A 24 47.99 -19.69 -6.42
C GLY A 24 46.95 -20.74 -6.01
N PRO A 25 47.03 -21.39 -4.82
CA PRO A 25 46.02 -22.35 -4.40
C PRO A 25 44.76 -21.56 -4.05
N VAL A 26 43.83 -21.47 -4.99
CA VAL A 26 42.49 -20.96 -4.71
C VAL A 26 41.85 -22.03 -3.84
N SER A 27 41.79 -21.74 -2.53
CA SER A 27 40.93 -22.44 -1.60
C SER A 27 39.57 -22.55 -2.28
N VAL A 28 39.11 -23.78 -2.53
CA VAL A 28 37.77 -24.05 -3.05
C VAL A 28 36.78 -23.75 -1.91
N MET A 29 36.66 -22.47 -1.56
CA MET A 29 35.40 -21.96 -1.03
C MET A 29 34.43 -22.13 -2.19
N SER A 30 33.68 -23.23 -2.11
CA SER A 30 32.44 -23.43 -2.82
C SER A 30 31.77 -22.08 -3.01
N LEU A 31 31.53 -21.70 -4.26
CA LEU A 31 30.55 -20.69 -4.64
C LEU A 31 29.17 -21.20 -4.19
N LEU A 32 28.94 -21.22 -2.88
CA LEU A 32 27.64 -20.91 -2.34
C LEU A 32 27.51 -19.42 -2.60
N GLU A 33 26.73 -19.06 -3.61
CA GLU A 33 26.19 -17.72 -3.74
C GLU A 33 25.75 -17.28 -2.35
N THR A 34 26.30 -16.16 -1.91
CA THR A 34 26.02 -15.54 -0.62
C THR A 34 24.57 -15.09 -0.69
N ARG A 35 23.64 -16.01 -0.41
CA ARG A 35 22.23 -15.67 -0.18
C ARG A 35 22.23 -14.57 0.87
N ALA A 36 21.64 -13.42 0.55
CA ALA A 36 21.54 -12.33 1.50
C ALA A 36 20.72 -12.85 2.69
N LEU A 37 21.38 -13.02 3.84
CA LEU A 37 20.72 -13.48 5.04
C LEU A 37 20.13 -12.25 5.74
N GLY A 38 18.83 -12.10 5.56
CA GLY A 38 17.98 -11.29 6.41
C GLY A 38 17.26 -10.15 5.70
N PHE A 39 16.13 -9.78 6.29
CA PHE A 39 15.19 -8.80 5.75
C PHE A 39 14.67 -7.88 6.87
N GLN A 40 13.99 -6.81 6.51
CA GLN A 40 13.23 -5.97 7.44
C GLN A 40 11.75 -6.34 7.34
N ALA A 41 11.06 -6.51 8.47
CA ALA A 41 9.63 -6.86 8.45
C ALA A 41 8.75 -5.79 7.79
N VAL A 42 9.18 -4.53 7.83
CA VAL A 42 8.49 -3.40 7.21
C VAL A 42 9.37 -2.82 6.09
N PRO A 43 8.86 -2.67 4.86
CA PRO A 43 9.58 -2.04 3.76
C PRO A 43 10.06 -0.62 4.11
N GLN A 44 11.28 -0.28 3.69
CA GLN A 44 11.91 1.01 4.02
C GLN A 44 11.05 2.21 3.56
N GLN A 45 10.35 2.09 2.43
CA GLN A 45 9.46 3.12 1.90
C GLN A 45 8.33 3.47 2.87
N LEU A 46 7.81 2.48 3.61
CA LEU A 46 6.76 2.72 4.61
C LEU A 46 7.34 3.33 5.89
N LEU A 47 8.54 2.92 6.28
CA LEU A 47 9.23 3.52 7.42
C LEU A 47 9.54 5.00 7.20
N ASP A 48 9.87 5.38 5.96
CA ASP A 48 10.23 6.76 5.58
C ASP A 48 9.06 7.75 5.66
N ILE A 49 7.83 7.27 5.54
CA ILE A 49 6.60 8.08 5.63
C ILE A 49 5.86 7.95 6.96
N SER A 50 6.34 7.07 7.86
CA SER A 50 5.69 6.79 9.14
C SER A 50 5.91 7.91 10.16
N THR A 51 4.97 8.08 11.10
CA THR A 51 5.08 9.00 12.25
C THR A 51 5.58 8.31 13.51
N LEU A 52 6.29 7.19 13.36
CA LEU A 52 6.78 6.38 14.48
C LEU A 52 7.83 7.12 15.30
N ASP A 53 7.86 6.85 16.60
CA ASP A 53 8.91 7.41 17.43
C ASP A 53 10.28 6.77 17.11
N SER A 54 11.35 7.47 17.47
CA SER A 54 12.72 7.06 17.14
C SER A 54 13.10 5.67 17.66
N THR A 55 12.49 5.23 18.77
CA THR A 55 12.78 3.91 19.36
C THR A 55 12.14 2.81 18.53
N CYS A 56 10.87 2.98 18.16
CA CYS A 56 10.16 2.06 17.27
C CYS A 56 10.85 1.98 15.91
N LEU A 57 11.18 3.13 15.30
CA LEU A 57 11.85 3.19 13.99
C LEU A 57 13.21 2.48 14.01
N GLN A 58 13.99 2.63 15.08
CA GLN A 58 15.28 1.94 15.22
C GLN A 58 15.13 0.43 15.28
N VAL A 59 14.08 -0.08 15.93
CA VAL A 59 13.82 -1.53 15.99
C VAL A 59 13.33 -2.06 14.66
N LEU A 60 12.45 -1.36 13.95
CA LEU A 60 11.94 -1.80 12.65
C LEU A 60 13.00 -1.79 11.56
N LYS A 61 14.02 -0.93 11.68
CA LYS A 61 15.17 -0.93 10.77
C LYS A 61 16.13 -2.10 11.00
N GLN A 62 15.97 -2.89 12.08
CA GLN A 62 16.84 -4.03 12.34
C GLN A 62 16.55 -5.19 11.38
N THR A 63 17.62 -5.78 10.87
CA THR A 63 17.55 -6.98 10.05
C THR A 63 17.13 -8.19 10.89
N ILE A 64 16.13 -8.91 10.42
CA ILE A 64 15.71 -10.23 10.90
C ILE A 64 16.58 -11.27 10.21
N ASN A 65 17.36 -12.03 10.97
CA ASN A 65 18.29 -13.04 10.43
C ASN A 65 17.54 -14.31 10.01
N CYS A 66 16.99 -14.28 8.80
CA CYS A 66 16.24 -15.34 8.14
C CYS A 66 16.58 -15.34 6.63
N GLU A 67 16.16 -16.37 5.90
CA GLU A 67 16.13 -16.31 4.43
C GLU A 67 15.23 -15.15 3.98
N GLU A 68 15.65 -14.38 2.97
CA GLU A 68 14.94 -13.16 2.53
C GLU A 68 13.51 -13.44 2.07
N THR A 69 13.27 -14.60 1.42
CA THR A 69 11.94 -15.05 0.96
C THR A 69 10.91 -15.16 2.10
N VAL A 70 11.35 -15.26 3.36
CA VAL A 70 10.44 -15.23 4.51
C VAL A 70 9.68 -13.90 4.60
N ALA A 71 10.24 -12.80 4.10
CA ALA A 71 9.56 -11.50 4.06
C ALA A 71 8.25 -11.57 3.26
N ASP A 72 8.21 -12.37 2.20
CA ASP A 72 7.06 -12.49 1.30
C ASP A 72 5.93 -13.35 1.90
N LEU A 73 6.24 -14.15 2.94
CA LEU A 73 5.24 -14.95 3.64
C LEU A 73 4.25 -14.12 4.49
N GLY A 74 4.41 -12.79 4.52
CA GLY A 74 3.41 -11.89 5.10
C GLY A 74 2.22 -11.59 4.18
N GLN A 75 2.25 -12.04 2.91
CA GLN A 75 1.15 -11.83 1.97
C GLN A 75 -0.05 -12.70 2.34
N ARG A 76 -1.25 -12.12 2.28
CA ARG A 76 -2.50 -12.83 2.53
C ARG A 76 -2.87 -13.70 1.33
N GLU A 77 -2.25 -14.85 1.23
CA GLU A 77 -2.48 -15.84 0.18
C GLU A 77 -2.43 -17.27 0.74
N TYR A 78 -2.73 -18.26 -0.09
CA TYR A 78 -2.52 -19.65 0.30
C TYR A 78 -1.04 -20.01 0.19
N HIS A 79 -0.38 -20.26 1.31
CA HIS A 79 1.03 -20.64 1.31
C HIS A 79 1.20 -22.13 0.97
N GLY A 80 1.55 -22.41 -0.29
CA GLY A 80 1.81 -23.75 -0.84
C GLY A 80 3.23 -24.27 -0.59
N SER A 81 3.65 -25.30 -1.35
CA SER A 81 5.06 -25.71 -1.34
C SER A 81 5.93 -24.63 -1.99
N LEU A 82 7.21 -24.58 -1.61
CA LEU A 82 8.21 -23.77 -2.28
C LEU A 82 8.86 -24.49 -3.46
N GLU A 83 8.50 -25.75 -3.73
CA GLU A 83 9.03 -26.61 -4.80
C GLU A 83 10.57 -26.79 -4.80
N ASP A 84 11.26 -26.36 -3.74
CA ASP A 84 12.71 -26.49 -3.56
C ASP A 84 13.03 -26.87 -2.11
N ALA A 85 13.36 -28.15 -1.89
CA ALA A 85 13.66 -28.69 -0.57
C ALA A 85 14.80 -27.95 0.16
N LYS A 86 15.82 -27.44 -0.55
CA LYS A 86 16.92 -26.69 0.09
C LYS A 86 16.45 -25.31 0.53
N LEU A 87 15.59 -24.67 -0.26
CA LEU A 87 14.97 -23.41 0.10
C LEU A 87 14.00 -23.59 1.27
N THR A 88 13.13 -24.60 1.23
CA THR A 88 12.21 -24.92 2.34
C THR A 88 12.97 -25.19 3.63
N ASP A 89 14.06 -25.95 3.59
CA ASP A 89 14.90 -26.17 4.77
C ASP A 89 15.55 -24.87 5.28
N ALA A 90 16.02 -24.00 4.39
CA ALA A 90 16.61 -22.70 4.76
C ALA A 90 15.58 -21.74 5.37
N VAL A 91 14.36 -21.70 4.82
CA VAL A 91 13.22 -20.93 5.34
C VAL A 91 12.80 -21.46 6.71
N CYS A 92 12.67 -22.77 6.86
CA CYS A 92 12.09 -23.43 8.03
C CYS A 92 13.08 -23.78 9.14
N VAL A 93 14.31 -23.25 9.09
CA VAL A 93 15.28 -23.45 10.17
C VAL A 93 14.79 -22.87 11.50
N ALA A 94 15.07 -23.57 12.60
CA ALA A 94 14.68 -23.14 13.94
C ALA A 94 15.26 -21.77 14.35
N SER A 95 16.42 -21.40 13.80
CA SER A 95 17.00 -20.06 14.00
C SER A 95 16.13 -18.95 13.41
N CYS A 96 15.42 -19.20 12.30
CA CYS A 96 14.53 -18.21 11.72
C CYS A 96 13.27 -18.01 12.58
N LYS A 97 12.62 -19.09 13.02
CA LYS A 97 11.52 -19.00 14.01
C LYS A 97 11.91 -18.20 15.25
N SER A 98 13.13 -18.43 15.75
CA SER A 98 13.67 -17.69 16.89
C SER A 98 13.87 -16.21 16.57
N ALA A 99 14.39 -15.89 15.38
CA ALA A 99 14.60 -14.51 14.94
C ALA A 99 13.27 -13.75 14.78
N LEU A 100 12.26 -14.35 14.15
CA LEU A 100 10.92 -13.80 14.02
C LEU A 100 10.27 -13.53 15.39
N THR A 101 10.32 -14.50 16.30
CA THR A 101 9.77 -14.36 17.66
C THR A 101 10.46 -13.22 18.43
N VAL A 102 11.79 -13.12 18.31
CA VAL A 102 12.57 -12.04 18.94
C VAL A 102 12.23 -10.69 18.31
N ALA A 103 12.09 -10.62 17.00
CA ALA A 103 11.70 -9.41 16.27
C ALA A 103 10.33 -8.93 16.72
N ARG A 104 9.31 -9.80 16.73
CA ARG A 104 7.96 -9.50 17.21
C ARG A 104 7.97 -8.88 18.61
N ARG A 105 8.63 -9.54 19.57
CA ARG A 105 8.71 -9.04 20.95
C ARG A 105 9.42 -7.68 21.05
N ARG A 106 10.48 -7.46 20.26
CA ARG A 106 11.18 -6.17 20.24
C ARG A 106 10.30 -5.06 19.67
N ILE A 107 9.61 -5.35 18.56
CA ILE A 107 8.67 -4.45 17.91
C ILE A 107 7.54 -4.09 18.88
N GLU A 108 6.91 -5.08 19.50
CA GLU A 108 5.85 -4.89 20.50
C GLU A 108 6.27 -3.94 21.62
N GLY A 109 7.46 -4.16 22.20
CA GLY A 109 7.96 -3.31 23.28
C GLY A 109 8.35 -1.90 22.82
N ALA A 110 9.01 -1.77 21.66
CA ALA A 110 9.53 -0.49 21.19
C ALA A 110 8.44 0.41 20.57
N CYS A 111 7.43 -0.19 19.96
CA CYS A 111 6.34 0.49 19.27
C CYS A 111 5.07 0.63 20.12
N ALA A 112 5.12 0.25 21.40
CA ALA A 112 3.96 0.32 22.31
C ALA A 112 3.32 1.73 22.39
N LYS A 113 4.10 2.79 22.16
CA LYS A 113 3.62 4.18 22.17
C LYS A 113 3.18 4.69 20.79
N THR A 114 3.65 4.06 19.73
CA THR A 114 3.33 4.37 18.33
C THR A 114 2.99 3.06 17.60
N PRO A 115 1.87 2.39 17.98
CA PRO A 115 1.59 1.03 17.50
C PRO A 115 1.12 0.98 16.05
N GLU A 116 0.78 2.12 15.45
CA GLU A 116 0.31 2.24 14.07
C GLU A 116 1.45 2.71 13.16
N LEU A 117 1.72 1.92 12.12
CA LEU A 117 2.65 2.30 11.06
C LEU A 117 1.97 3.29 10.10
N LEU A 118 0.71 2.97 9.76
CA LEU A 118 -0.22 3.78 8.97
C LEU A 118 -1.62 3.62 9.58
N PRO A 119 -2.57 4.54 9.34
CA PRO A 119 -3.94 4.42 9.86
C PRO A 119 -4.55 3.05 9.52
N GLY A 120 -5.00 2.30 10.52
CA GLY A 120 -5.57 0.95 10.36
C GLY A 120 -4.57 -0.19 10.18
N MET A 121 -3.26 0.10 10.04
CA MET A 121 -2.21 -0.92 9.97
C MET A 121 -1.25 -0.80 11.14
N THR A 122 -1.29 -1.79 12.02
CA THR A 122 -0.37 -1.82 13.16
C THR A 122 1.02 -2.23 12.73
N VAL A 123 2.04 -1.83 13.48
CA VAL A 123 3.40 -2.31 13.27
C VAL A 123 3.48 -3.83 13.51
N LEU A 124 2.63 -4.35 14.41
CA LEU A 124 2.60 -5.77 14.75
C LEU A 124 1.98 -6.64 13.64
N SER A 125 1.03 -6.13 12.86
CA SER A 125 0.42 -6.91 11.78
C SER A 125 1.45 -7.36 10.72
N TYR A 126 2.47 -6.54 10.45
CA TYR A 126 3.55 -6.89 9.50
C TYR A 126 4.38 -8.08 9.97
N ILE A 127 4.76 -8.12 11.25
CA ILE A 127 5.55 -9.26 11.76
C ILE A 127 4.67 -10.47 12.06
N ASP A 128 3.42 -10.26 12.47
CA ASP A 128 2.48 -11.34 12.80
C ASP A 128 2.01 -12.07 11.54
N SER A 129 1.75 -11.35 10.44
CA SER A 129 1.46 -11.96 9.13
C SER A 129 2.62 -12.83 8.63
N ILE A 130 3.86 -12.33 8.70
CA ILE A 130 5.06 -13.10 8.31
C ILE A 130 5.22 -14.36 9.18
N ILE A 131 4.98 -14.26 10.49
CA ILE A 131 5.05 -15.41 11.39
C ILE A 131 4.00 -16.46 11.02
N VAL A 132 2.77 -16.03 10.73
CA VAL A 132 1.68 -16.93 10.34
C VAL A 132 2.01 -17.64 9.03
N GLY A 133 2.40 -16.91 7.99
CA GLY A 133 2.77 -17.55 6.72
C GLY A 133 3.99 -18.45 6.86
N TRP A 134 4.94 -18.13 7.74
CA TRP A 134 6.04 -19.02 8.10
C TRP A 134 5.54 -20.30 8.78
N GLU A 135 4.59 -20.22 9.72
CA GLU A 135 4.02 -21.39 10.38
C GLU A 135 3.25 -22.27 9.38
N GLU A 136 2.50 -21.67 8.45
CA GLU A 136 1.80 -22.38 7.38
C GLU A 136 2.76 -23.06 6.42
N THR A 137 3.83 -22.37 6.01
CA THR A 137 4.85 -22.88 5.10
C THR A 137 5.65 -24.03 5.73
N CYS A 138 5.98 -23.90 7.02
CA CYS A 138 6.89 -24.79 7.73
C CYS A 138 6.20 -25.87 8.56
N LEU A 139 4.89 -26.04 8.40
CA LEU A 139 4.13 -27.12 9.01
C LEU A 139 4.73 -28.48 8.57
N LYS A 140 5.01 -29.35 9.55
CA LYS A 140 5.55 -30.69 9.32
C LYS A 140 4.59 -31.76 9.80
N ASP A 141 4.54 -32.85 9.05
CA ASP A 141 3.91 -34.07 9.48
C ASP A 141 4.65 -34.66 10.69
N GLU A 142 3.93 -34.96 11.77
CA GLU A 142 4.54 -35.38 13.03
C GLU A 142 5.17 -36.78 12.95
N GLU A 143 4.68 -37.64 12.05
CA GLU A 143 5.15 -39.01 11.90
C GLU A 143 6.35 -39.11 10.94
N SER A 144 6.23 -38.52 9.74
CA SER A 144 7.27 -38.62 8.70
C SER A 144 8.33 -37.52 8.79
N GLY A 145 8.03 -36.39 9.46
CA GLY A 145 8.91 -35.22 9.54
C GLY A 145 9.05 -34.43 8.23
N LYS A 146 8.26 -34.77 7.21
CA LYS A 146 8.21 -34.05 5.93
C LYS A 146 7.34 -32.79 6.05
N TYR A 147 7.57 -31.82 5.17
CA TYR A 147 6.72 -30.63 5.11
C TYR A 147 5.33 -30.99 4.59
N CYS A 148 4.31 -30.49 5.27
CA CYS A 148 2.93 -30.78 4.91
C CYS A 148 2.55 -30.24 3.54
N ASN A 149 3.12 -29.11 3.13
CA ASN A 149 2.89 -28.54 1.80
C ASN A 149 3.42 -29.46 0.69
N ASP A 150 4.59 -30.07 0.87
CA ASP A 150 5.15 -31.04 -0.09
C ASP A 150 4.32 -32.33 -0.15
N ILE A 151 3.73 -32.74 0.98
CA ILE A 151 2.83 -33.90 1.02
C ILE A 151 1.54 -33.60 0.25
N ILE A 152 0.89 -32.48 0.56
CA ILE A 152 -0.38 -32.07 -0.07
C ILE A 152 -0.21 -31.87 -1.57
N GLU A 153 0.88 -31.24 -2.00
CA GLU A 153 1.19 -31.01 -3.43
C GLU A 153 1.47 -32.31 -4.20
N SER A 154 1.83 -33.40 -3.50
CA SER A 154 2.11 -34.68 -4.15
C SER A 154 0.86 -35.49 -4.52
N TRP A 155 -0.33 -35.07 -4.08
CA TRP A 155 -1.60 -35.74 -4.34
C TRP A 155 -2.15 -35.45 -5.73
N GLU A 156 -3.06 -36.29 -6.20
CA GLU A 156 -3.75 -36.07 -7.48
C GLU A 156 -4.78 -34.94 -7.33
N GLU A 157 -4.77 -33.97 -8.25
CA GLU A 157 -5.77 -32.90 -8.25
C GLU A 157 -7.17 -33.47 -8.54
N VAL A 158 -8.13 -33.15 -7.66
CA VAL A 158 -9.55 -33.49 -7.82
C VAL A 158 -10.39 -32.23 -8.01
N GLU A 159 -11.53 -32.35 -8.69
CA GLU A 159 -12.42 -31.21 -8.95
C GLU A 159 -13.22 -30.79 -7.70
N GLU A 160 -13.63 -31.76 -6.88
CA GLU A 160 -14.44 -31.57 -5.68
C GLU A 160 -13.78 -32.27 -4.48
N ILE A 161 -13.96 -31.71 -3.28
CA ILE A 161 -13.34 -32.24 -2.06
C ILE A 161 -13.86 -33.64 -1.70
N GLU A 162 -15.09 -33.97 -2.12
CA GLU A 162 -15.71 -35.29 -1.97
C GLU A 162 -15.00 -36.40 -2.75
N ASP A 163 -14.24 -36.04 -3.80
CA ASP A 163 -13.50 -37.00 -4.62
C ASP A 163 -12.10 -37.30 -4.06
N MET A 164 -11.67 -36.59 -3.00
CA MET A 164 -10.38 -36.84 -2.36
C MET A 164 -10.34 -38.24 -1.71
N PRO A 165 -9.24 -39.00 -1.87
CA PRO A 165 -9.01 -40.22 -1.12
C PRO A 165 -9.12 -40.00 0.41
N GLN A 166 -9.78 -40.94 1.11
CA GLN A 166 -10.07 -40.80 2.53
C GLN A 166 -8.81 -40.60 3.40
N ASP A 167 -7.70 -41.23 3.04
CA ASP A 167 -6.41 -41.11 3.73
C ASP A 167 -5.73 -39.76 3.51
N GLU A 168 -5.97 -39.10 2.38
CA GLU A 168 -5.50 -37.74 2.08
C GLU A 168 -6.39 -36.70 2.78
N LEU A 169 -7.72 -36.84 2.64
CA LEU A 169 -8.73 -35.99 3.28
C LEU A 169 -8.57 -35.97 4.81
N CYS A 170 -8.34 -37.14 5.41
CA CYS A 170 -8.15 -37.28 6.85
C CYS A 170 -6.69 -37.32 7.29
N SER A 171 -5.76 -36.92 6.41
CA SER A 171 -4.36 -36.79 6.78
C SER A 171 -4.18 -35.71 7.84
N TYR A 172 -3.15 -35.88 8.69
CA TYR A 172 -2.75 -34.85 9.65
C TYR A 172 -2.49 -33.52 8.94
N CYS A 173 -1.72 -33.55 7.84
CA CYS A 173 -1.29 -32.35 7.13
C CYS A 173 -2.45 -31.51 6.58
N TYR A 174 -3.44 -32.13 5.96
CA TYR A 174 -4.56 -31.39 5.38
C TYR A 174 -5.38 -30.69 6.47
N GLY A 175 -5.78 -31.44 7.50
CA GLY A 175 -6.54 -30.89 8.61
C GLY A 175 -5.75 -29.90 9.47
N ALA A 176 -4.46 -30.13 9.71
CA ALA A 176 -3.62 -29.23 10.50
C ALA A 176 -3.39 -27.90 9.76
N LYS A 177 -3.21 -27.94 8.43
CA LYS A 177 -3.07 -26.74 7.60
C LYS A 177 -4.33 -25.88 7.66
N LEU A 178 -5.50 -26.46 7.38
CA LEU A 178 -6.77 -25.73 7.44
C LEU A 178 -7.04 -25.13 8.82
N ARG A 179 -6.71 -25.85 9.90
CA ARG A 179 -6.85 -25.32 11.28
C ARG A 179 -5.83 -24.24 11.62
N LEU A 180 -4.63 -24.29 11.04
CA LEU A 180 -3.63 -23.26 11.23
C LEU A 180 -4.07 -21.96 10.55
N MET A 181 -4.56 -22.07 9.31
CA MET A 181 -5.17 -20.96 8.59
C MET A 181 -6.37 -20.38 9.38
N GLN A 182 -7.27 -21.24 9.87
CA GLN A 182 -8.45 -20.83 10.65
C GLN A 182 -8.10 -20.02 11.91
N LYS A 183 -6.97 -20.30 12.55
CA LYS A 183 -6.55 -19.64 13.80
C LYS A 183 -5.98 -18.25 13.62
N SER A 184 -5.77 -17.80 12.39
CA SER A 184 -5.11 -16.54 12.09
C SER A 184 -6.00 -15.60 11.30
N GLU A 185 -6.02 -14.32 11.69
CA GLU A 185 -6.63 -13.23 10.92
C GLU A 185 -5.80 -12.86 9.67
N TYR A 186 -4.53 -13.26 9.64
CA TYR A 186 -3.60 -12.93 8.54
C TYR A 186 -3.61 -13.96 7.41
N SER A 187 -4.27 -15.11 7.61
CA SER A 187 -4.39 -16.12 6.58
C SER A 187 -5.45 -15.75 5.55
N VAL A 188 -5.47 -16.47 4.44
CA VAL A 188 -6.53 -16.38 3.42
C VAL A 188 -7.82 -17.14 3.82
N TYR A 189 -7.92 -17.65 5.06
CA TYR A 189 -9.07 -18.44 5.49
C TYR A 189 -10.37 -17.64 5.46
N ASP A 190 -11.24 -18.00 4.53
CA ASP A 190 -12.52 -17.38 4.26
C ASP A 190 -13.66 -18.43 4.38
N GLU A 191 -14.86 -18.09 3.92
CA GLU A 191 -16.01 -18.99 3.93
C GLU A 191 -15.79 -20.25 3.06
N TYR A 192 -14.94 -20.18 2.04
CA TYR A 192 -14.60 -21.34 1.20
C TYR A 192 -13.73 -22.32 1.99
N TYR A 193 -12.67 -21.84 2.65
CA TYR A 193 -11.86 -22.68 3.54
C TYR A 193 -12.63 -23.18 4.77
N ALA A 194 -13.60 -22.41 5.26
CA ALA A 194 -14.52 -22.83 6.31
C ALA A 194 -15.38 -24.03 5.91
N ALA A 195 -15.97 -23.99 4.72
CA ALA A 195 -16.75 -25.11 4.19
C ALA A 195 -15.89 -26.36 4.02
N MET A 196 -14.64 -26.21 3.54
CA MET A 196 -13.71 -27.32 3.42
C MET A 196 -13.35 -27.92 4.79
N LEU A 197 -13.00 -27.09 5.79
CA LEU A 197 -12.66 -27.61 7.12
C LEU A 197 -13.88 -28.24 7.81
N GLU A 198 -15.09 -27.71 7.60
CA GLU A 198 -16.33 -28.32 8.08
C GLU A 198 -16.55 -29.72 7.49
N TYR A 199 -16.36 -29.85 6.17
CA TYR A 199 -16.44 -31.14 5.48
C TYR A 199 -15.40 -32.13 6.02
N VAL A 200 -14.13 -31.72 6.11
CA VAL A 200 -13.04 -32.54 6.67
C VAL A 200 -13.34 -32.96 8.11
N ASN A 201 -13.76 -32.03 8.96
CA ASN A 201 -14.11 -32.32 10.36
C ASN A 201 -15.21 -33.38 10.45
N LYS A 202 -16.24 -33.26 9.63
CA LYS A 202 -17.37 -34.19 9.60
C LYS A 202 -16.94 -35.59 9.13
N GLU A 203 -16.28 -35.69 7.97
CA GLU A 203 -15.93 -36.99 7.39
C GLU A 203 -14.80 -37.71 8.14
N CYS A 204 -13.94 -36.96 8.82
CA CYS A 204 -12.84 -37.50 9.62
C CYS A 204 -13.16 -37.64 11.12
N GLY A 205 -14.38 -37.31 11.54
CA GLY A 205 -14.82 -37.44 12.93
C GLY A 205 -14.06 -36.54 13.91
N VAL A 206 -13.66 -35.34 13.48
CA VAL A 206 -12.96 -34.35 14.29
C VAL A 206 -13.90 -33.21 14.66
N GLU A 207 -13.93 -32.84 15.95
CA GLU A 207 -14.63 -31.64 16.40
C GLU A 207 -13.66 -30.45 16.41
N GLY A 208 -14.08 -29.31 15.86
CA GLY A 208 -13.27 -28.08 15.83
C GLY A 208 -14.05 -26.88 15.33
N ASP A 209 -13.61 -25.68 15.71
CA ASP A 209 -14.15 -24.43 15.16
C ASP A 209 -13.74 -24.29 13.69
N THR A 210 -14.70 -23.93 12.85
CA THR A 210 -14.52 -23.71 11.42
C THR A 210 -14.76 -22.26 11.04
N THR A 211 -15.22 -21.44 11.99
CA THR A 211 -15.64 -20.07 11.75
C THR A 211 -14.43 -19.24 11.33
N PRO A 212 -14.50 -18.51 10.21
CA PRO A 212 -13.49 -17.53 9.88
C PRO A 212 -13.34 -16.51 11.01
N ILE A 213 -12.11 -16.18 11.38
CA ILE A 213 -11.85 -15.08 12.31
C ILE A 213 -12.18 -13.79 11.57
N LYS A 214 -13.41 -13.30 11.76
CA LYS A 214 -13.90 -12.02 11.20
C LYS A 214 -13.54 -10.82 12.06
N GLN A 215 -12.74 -11.00 13.11
CA GLN A 215 -12.36 -9.89 13.95
C GLN A 215 -11.24 -9.12 13.25
N PRO A 216 -11.43 -7.85 12.86
CA PRO A 216 -10.28 -6.97 12.84
C PRO A 216 -9.71 -6.97 14.25
N THR A 217 -8.38 -6.96 14.38
CA THR A 217 -7.71 -6.57 15.62
C THR A 217 -8.55 -5.53 16.35
N GLN A 218 -8.96 -5.83 17.59
CA GLN A 218 -9.42 -4.79 18.49
C GLN A 218 -8.24 -3.85 18.72
N ASN A 219 -8.09 -2.87 17.82
CA ASN A 219 -7.33 -1.70 18.10
C ASN A 219 -8.09 -1.00 19.23
N ASN A 220 -7.59 -1.17 20.45
CA ASN A 220 -7.59 -0.06 21.42
C ASN A 220 -6.65 1.06 20.91
N GLY A 221 -6.68 1.32 19.60
CA GLY A 221 -6.05 2.43 18.92
C GLY A 221 -6.89 3.65 19.23
N THR A 222 -6.21 4.66 19.72
CA THR A 222 -6.81 5.97 19.93
C THR A 222 -7.32 6.43 18.56
N GLN A 223 -8.60 6.83 18.47
CA GLN A 223 -9.17 7.48 17.29
C GLN A 223 -8.15 8.51 16.74
N PRO A 224 -8.08 8.73 15.41
CA PRO A 224 -7.33 9.83 14.84
C PRO A 224 -7.61 11.08 15.69
N GLY A 225 -6.56 11.65 16.29
CA GLY A 225 -6.70 12.69 17.33
C GLY A 225 -7.45 13.95 16.88
N THR A 226 -7.82 14.03 15.60
CA THR A 226 -8.70 15.05 15.04
C THR A 226 -9.53 14.46 13.89
N CYS A 227 -10.84 14.43 14.06
CA CYS A 227 -11.77 14.31 12.94
C CYS A 227 -11.62 15.56 12.06
N PHE A 228 -11.07 15.44 10.86
CA PHE A 228 -10.70 16.59 10.02
C PHE A 228 -11.89 17.51 9.72
N SER A 229 -13.07 16.93 9.50
CA SER A 229 -14.31 17.69 9.28
C SER A 229 -14.86 18.34 10.56
N GLY A 230 -14.36 17.93 11.73
CA GLY A 230 -14.93 18.26 13.03
C GLY A 230 -16.33 17.67 13.29
N LYS A 231 -16.85 16.82 12.39
CA LYS A 231 -18.22 16.28 12.46
C LYS A 231 -18.19 14.81 12.88
N THR A 232 -18.88 14.48 13.96
CA THR A 232 -19.04 13.10 14.43
C THR A 232 -20.52 12.72 14.53
N ILE A 233 -20.79 11.42 14.50
CA ILE A 233 -22.11 10.83 14.76
C ILE A 233 -22.00 9.69 15.75
N VAL A 234 -23.13 9.34 16.37
CA VAL A 234 -23.29 8.10 17.15
C VAL A 234 -24.24 7.18 16.41
N THR A 235 -23.80 5.95 16.13
CA THR A 235 -24.57 4.96 15.37
C THR A 235 -25.80 4.46 16.13
N LYS A 236 -26.82 4.07 15.38
CA LYS A 236 -28.08 3.50 15.86
C LYS A 236 -28.25 2.08 15.35
N GLU A 237 -29.19 1.36 15.96
CA GLU A 237 -29.53 0.01 15.53
C GLU A 237 -30.01 0.02 14.07
N GLY A 238 -29.40 -0.82 13.24
CA GLY A 238 -29.69 -0.90 11.80
C GLY A 238 -28.88 0.05 10.91
N ASP A 239 -27.94 0.82 11.46
CA ASP A 239 -27.05 1.65 10.64
C ASP A 239 -26.07 0.80 9.81
N SER A 240 -25.80 1.24 8.60
CA SER A 240 -24.79 0.73 7.67
C SER A 240 -23.96 1.92 7.15
N CYS A 241 -22.82 1.68 6.50
CA CYS A 241 -22.08 2.80 5.90
C CYS A 241 -22.90 3.48 4.81
N ASP A 242 -23.73 2.73 4.07
CA ASP A 242 -24.62 3.30 3.06
C ASP A 242 -25.73 4.15 3.68
N SER A 243 -26.37 3.69 4.75
CA SER A 243 -27.42 4.48 5.41
C SER A 243 -26.84 5.77 5.99
N ILE A 244 -25.64 5.70 6.58
CA ILE A 244 -24.92 6.86 7.12
C ILE A 244 -24.48 7.79 6.00
N ALA A 245 -23.90 7.25 4.94
CA ALA A 245 -23.40 8.00 3.78
C ALA A 245 -24.53 8.79 3.10
N ILE A 246 -25.67 8.15 2.87
CA ILE A 246 -26.87 8.80 2.32
C ILE A 246 -27.38 9.88 3.27
N ALA A 247 -27.52 9.57 4.56
CA ALA A 247 -28.09 10.50 5.53
C ALA A 247 -27.22 11.75 5.75
N ASN A 248 -25.90 11.63 5.56
CA ASN A 248 -24.95 12.71 5.82
C ASN A 248 -24.32 13.30 4.54
N SER A 249 -24.69 12.80 3.35
CA SER A 249 -24.11 13.22 2.06
C SER A 249 -22.59 13.10 2.05
N VAL A 250 -22.07 11.92 2.42
CA VAL A 250 -20.63 11.62 2.47
C VAL A 250 -20.34 10.33 1.71
N SER A 251 -19.07 10.08 1.38
CA SER A 251 -18.63 8.80 0.80
C SER A 251 -18.61 7.70 1.86
N GLY A 252 -19.23 6.56 1.58
CA GLY A 252 -19.12 5.32 2.36
C GLY A 252 -17.69 4.78 2.37
N ALA A 253 -17.01 4.82 1.21
CA ALA A 253 -15.59 4.49 1.10
C ALA A 253 -14.73 5.32 2.07
N SER A 254 -14.87 6.65 2.02
CA SER A 254 -14.10 7.54 2.88
C SER A 254 -14.52 7.43 4.35
N LEU A 255 -15.81 7.18 4.63
CA LEU A 255 -16.31 6.91 5.98
C LEU A 255 -15.65 5.67 6.58
N TYR A 256 -15.57 4.57 5.82
CA TYR A 256 -14.89 3.37 6.25
C TYR A 256 -13.40 3.63 6.51
N TYR A 257 -12.72 4.28 5.56
CA TYR A 257 -11.30 4.58 5.63
C TYR A 257 -10.89 5.39 6.87
N ILE A 258 -11.63 6.45 7.20
CA ILE A 258 -11.27 7.35 8.32
C ILE A 258 -11.68 6.82 9.69
N ASN A 259 -12.44 5.72 9.74
CA ASN A 259 -12.88 5.07 10.98
C ASN A 259 -12.27 3.66 11.08
N PRO A 260 -10.98 3.55 11.45
CA PRO A 260 -10.21 2.30 11.38
C PRO A 260 -10.71 1.15 12.27
N ASN A 261 -11.70 1.39 13.13
CA ASN A 261 -12.34 0.40 14.01
C ASN A 261 -13.72 -0.05 13.50
N LEU A 262 -14.05 0.24 12.25
CA LEU A 262 -15.31 -0.14 11.61
C LEU A 262 -15.13 -1.48 10.86
N PRO A 263 -15.66 -2.60 11.39
CA PRO A 263 -15.30 -3.94 10.90
C PRO A 263 -16.01 -4.35 9.59
N ASP A 264 -17.30 -4.05 9.47
CA ASP A 264 -18.13 -4.35 8.30
C ASP A 264 -19.16 -3.22 8.10
N CYS A 265 -19.21 -2.66 6.90
CA CYS A 265 -20.15 -1.61 6.55
C CYS A 265 -21.59 -2.08 6.31
N LYS A 266 -21.86 -3.39 6.31
CA LYS A 266 -23.22 -3.94 6.13
C LYS A 266 -24.12 -3.70 7.34
N SER A 267 -23.56 -3.80 8.55
CA SER A 267 -24.30 -3.65 9.80
C SER A 267 -23.36 -3.15 10.91
N ILE A 268 -23.61 -1.94 11.36
CA ILE A 268 -22.80 -1.26 12.37
C ILE A 268 -23.52 -1.34 13.72
N GLU A 269 -22.81 -1.76 14.76
CA GLU A 269 -23.36 -1.79 16.12
C GLU A 269 -23.76 -0.38 16.58
N ALA A 270 -24.88 -0.28 17.29
CA ALA A 270 -25.35 0.96 17.89
C ALA A 270 -24.42 1.47 18.99
N GLY A 271 -24.34 2.78 19.16
CA GLY A 271 -23.57 3.43 20.23
C GLY A 271 -22.10 3.67 19.92
N ARG A 272 -21.67 3.46 18.67
CA ARG A 272 -20.30 3.76 18.21
C ARG A 272 -20.21 5.20 17.72
N GLU A 273 -19.16 5.91 18.14
CA GLU A 273 -18.87 7.24 17.62
C GLU A 273 -18.01 7.15 16.35
N LEU A 274 -18.49 7.75 15.25
CA LEU A 274 -17.79 7.77 13.97
C LEU A 274 -17.50 9.21 13.54
N CYS A 275 -16.31 9.45 12.99
CA CYS A 275 -15.98 10.68 12.27
C CYS A 275 -16.63 10.66 10.88
N LEU A 276 -17.23 11.77 10.47
CA LEU A 276 -17.77 11.92 9.11
C LEU A 276 -16.72 12.55 8.19
N PRO A 277 -16.59 12.09 6.94
CA PRO A 277 -15.83 12.82 5.92
C PRO A 277 -16.51 14.15 5.59
N GLU A 278 -15.88 14.97 4.75
CA GLU A 278 -16.56 16.14 4.22
C GLU A 278 -17.71 15.79 3.27
N THR A 279 -18.67 16.70 3.17
CA THR A 279 -19.91 16.49 2.43
C THR A 279 -19.71 16.63 0.92
N CYS A 280 -20.39 15.82 0.13
CA CYS A 280 -20.34 15.79 -1.33
C CYS A 280 -21.72 15.43 -1.89
N ALA A 281 -21.93 15.64 -3.19
CA ALA A 281 -23.00 14.92 -3.90
C ALA A 281 -22.61 13.44 -3.99
N THR A 282 -23.56 12.56 -3.69
CA THR A 282 -23.32 11.13 -3.64
C THR A 282 -24.01 10.38 -4.77
N TYR A 283 -23.45 9.23 -5.13
CA TYR A 283 -24.02 8.26 -6.06
C TYR A 283 -23.99 6.87 -5.43
N THR A 284 -25.08 6.11 -5.57
CA THR A 284 -25.13 4.71 -5.16
C THR A 284 -24.74 3.84 -6.33
N VAL A 285 -23.57 3.22 -6.21
CA VAL A 285 -22.99 2.30 -7.17
C VAL A 285 -23.90 1.08 -7.37
N LYS A 286 -24.04 0.66 -8.62
CA LYS A 286 -24.78 -0.53 -9.04
C LYS A 286 -23.84 -1.62 -9.55
N ASP A 287 -24.34 -2.84 -9.57
CA ASP A 287 -23.67 -3.98 -10.17
C ASP A 287 -23.31 -3.70 -11.64
N GLY A 288 -22.04 -3.88 -11.99
CA GLY A 288 -21.51 -3.62 -13.33
C GLY A 288 -21.16 -2.17 -13.64
N ASP A 289 -21.39 -1.21 -12.74
CA ASP A 289 -20.96 0.18 -12.94
C ASP A 289 -19.44 0.26 -13.11
N THR A 290 -18.98 1.18 -13.97
CA THR A 290 -17.56 1.52 -14.09
C THR A 290 -17.32 2.97 -13.64
N CYS A 291 -16.15 3.25 -13.07
CA CYS A 291 -15.81 4.63 -12.69
C CYS A 291 -15.81 5.59 -13.89
N ILE A 292 -15.58 5.09 -15.11
CA ILE A 292 -15.63 5.89 -16.33
C ILE A 292 -17.06 6.35 -16.59
N GLU A 293 -18.02 5.43 -16.60
CA GLU A 293 -19.44 5.75 -16.85
C GLU A 293 -20.01 6.63 -15.74
N VAL A 294 -19.75 6.25 -14.48
CA VAL A 294 -20.21 7.04 -13.32
C VAL A 294 -19.61 8.44 -13.32
N GLY A 295 -18.33 8.57 -13.68
CA GLY A 295 -17.66 9.87 -13.80
C GLY A 295 -18.30 10.73 -14.88
N VAL A 296 -18.51 10.16 -16.08
CA VAL A 296 -19.15 10.85 -17.21
C VAL A 296 -20.57 11.32 -16.85
N ASP A 297 -21.38 10.45 -16.25
CA ASP A 297 -22.76 10.76 -15.87
C ASP A 297 -22.83 11.84 -14.79
N ALA A 298 -21.85 11.87 -13.88
CA ALA A 298 -21.71 12.90 -12.87
C ALA A 298 -21.02 14.19 -13.36
N GLY A 299 -20.51 14.22 -14.59
CA GLY A 299 -19.78 15.37 -15.14
C GLY A 299 -18.38 15.57 -14.53
N THR A 300 -17.74 14.49 -14.07
CA THR A 300 -16.40 14.49 -13.47
C THR A 300 -15.48 13.44 -14.12
N SER A 301 -14.21 13.39 -13.74
CA SER A 301 -13.28 12.36 -14.22
C SER A 301 -13.32 11.12 -13.32
N TRP A 302 -13.05 9.95 -13.90
CA TRP A 302 -12.91 8.71 -13.11
C TRP A 302 -11.76 8.78 -12.10
N MET A 303 -10.74 9.60 -12.37
CA MET A 303 -9.62 9.85 -11.45
C MET A 303 -10.09 10.64 -10.22
N ASN A 304 -10.95 11.66 -10.42
CA ASN A 304 -11.53 12.41 -9.32
C ASN A 304 -12.38 11.49 -8.41
N LEU A 305 -13.07 10.51 -8.98
CA LEU A 305 -13.80 9.52 -8.17
C LEU A 305 -12.87 8.74 -7.26
N ILE A 306 -11.67 8.35 -7.71
CA ILE A 306 -10.67 7.69 -6.87
C ILE A 306 -10.22 8.63 -5.74
N ASP A 307 -9.88 9.87 -6.08
CA ASP A 307 -9.37 10.85 -5.10
C ASP A 307 -10.40 11.18 -4.00
N TRP A 308 -11.69 11.17 -4.32
CA TRP A 308 -12.76 11.51 -3.38
C TRP A 308 -13.26 10.34 -2.53
N ASN A 309 -12.89 9.11 -2.88
CA ASN A 309 -13.40 7.88 -2.27
C ASN A 309 -12.24 6.98 -1.86
N LEU A 310 -11.74 7.17 -0.64
CA LEU A 310 -10.41 6.67 -0.19
C LEU A 310 -10.23 5.14 -0.17
N MET A 311 -11.31 4.36 -0.34
CA MET A 311 -11.25 2.90 -0.48
C MET A 311 -11.25 2.40 -1.92
N LEU A 312 -11.44 3.27 -2.92
CA LEU A 312 -11.28 2.88 -4.31
C LEU A 312 -9.81 2.65 -4.63
N ASP A 313 -9.51 1.53 -5.29
CA ASP A 313 -8.17 1.27 -5.76
C ASP A 313 -7.78 2.20 -6.92
N ALA A 314 -6.49 2.29 -7.22
CA ALA A 314 -5.96 3.17 -8.28
C ALA A 314 -6.48 2.83 -9.70
N ARG A 315 -7.12 1.68 -9.89
CA ARG A 315 -7.76 1.25 -11.14
C ARG A 315 -9.28 1.33 -11.07
N CYS A 316 -9.85 1.76 -9.93
CA CYS A 316 -11.27 1.67 -9.59
C CYS A 316 -11.87 0.29 -9.91
N SER A 317 -11.11 -0.78 -9.69
CA SER A 317 -11.56 -2.14 -10.00
C SER A 317 -12.50 -2.72 -8.95
N ASN A 318 -12.48 -2.15 -7.75
CA ASN A 318 -13.31 -2.55 -6.60
C ASN A 318 -14.56 -1.69 -6.39
N LEU A 319 -15.06 -1.00 -7.43
CA LEU A 319 -16.15 -0.01 -7.33
C LEU A 319 -17.46 -0.57 -6.76
N TRP A 320 -17.94 -1.70 -7.27
CA TRP A 320 -19.21 -2.34 -6.87
C TRP A 320 -19.03 -3.68 -6.15
N ASN A 321 -17.87 -4.32 -6.30
CA ASN A 321 -17.49 -5.58 -5.65
C ASN A 321 -16.25 -5.37 -4.76
N SER A 322 -16.46 -4.83 -3.57
CA SER A 322 -15.38 -4.54 -2.64
C SER A 322 -15.24 -5.61 -1.55
N ASP A 323 -14.00 -5.96 -1.22
CA ASP A 323 -13.65 -6.81 -0.09
C ASP A 323 -12.45 -6.18 0.66
N PRO A 324 -12.62 -5.70 1.90
CA PRO A 324 -13.85 -5.70 2.70
C PRO A 324 -14.95 -4.81 2.10
N PHE A 325 -16.21 -5.08 2.48
CA PHE A 325 -17.34 -4.25 2.09
C PHE A 325 -17.29 -2.90 2.82
N TRP A 326 -17.18 -1.80 2.08
CA TRP A 326 -17.12 -0.43 2.61
C TRP A 326 -18.35 0.42 2.28
N GLY A 327 -19.39 -0.19 1.71
CA GLY A 327 -20.57 0.48 1.18
C GLY A 327 -20.57 0.60 -0.35
N GLN A 328 -21.67 1.06 -0.91
CA GLN A 328 -21.87 1.35 -2.33
C GLN A 328 -22.08 2.86 -2.59
N VAL A 329 -22.19 3.67 -1.55
CA VAL A 329 -22.39 5.12 -1.69
C VAL A 329 -21.04 5.82 -1.81
N ILE A 330 -20.80 6.49 -2.93
CA ILE A 330 -19.55 7.22 -3.22
C ILE A 330 -19.82 8.71 -3.43
N CYS A 331 -18.80 9.54 -3.24
CA CYS A 331 -18.80 10.93 -3.68
C CYS A 331 -18.59 11.02 -5.20
N VAL A 332 -19.39 11.85 -5.86
CA VAL A 332 -19.27 12.19 -7.29
C VAL A 332 -19.01 13.68 -7.51
N THR A 333 -18.83 14.44 -6.43
CA THR A 333 -18.27 15.80 -6.43
C THR A 333 -17.19 15.90 -5.35
N ALA A 334 -16.37 16.94 -5.41
CA ALA A 334 -15.35 17.22 -4.40
C ALA A 334 -15.96 17.28 -2.98
N PRO A 335 -15.48 16.45 -2.04
CA PRO A 335 -15.86 16.53 -0.64
C PRO A 335 -15.44 17.89 -0.05
N GLY A 336 -16.41 18.59 0.55
CA GLY A 336 -16.22 19.96 1.07
C GLY A 336 -16.65 21.06 0.11
N GLY A 337 -17.08 20.70 -1.11
CA GLY A 337 -17.49 21.65 -2.15
C GLY A 337 -16.34 22.12 -3.03
N GLU A 338 -16.65 22.97 -4.02
CA GLU A 338 -15.62 23.69 -4.77
C GLU A 338 -14.94 24.70 -3.85
N PHE A 339 -13.62 24.81 -3.97
CA PHE A 339 -12.86 25.82 -3.25
C PHE A 339 -13.31 27.20 -3.74
N GLU A 340 -14.14 27.89 -2.94
CA GLU A 340 -14.40 29.31 -3.15
C GLU A 340 -13.17 30.10 -2.69
N ASP A 341 -12.35 30.52 -3.66
CA ASP A 341 -11.29 31.49 -3.40
C ASP A 341 -11.93 32.77 -2.85
N GLY A 342 -11.70 33.03 -1.58
CA GLY A 342 -12.23 34.17 -0.85
C GLY A 342 -11.58 35.48 -1.30
N GLY A 343 -11.84 35.92 -2.54
CA GLY A 343 -11.71 37.32 -2.93
C GLY A 343 -11.04 37.61 -4.28
N SER A 344 -11.86 38.17 -5.17
CA SER A 344 -11.52 39.14 -6.23
C SER A 344 -10.50 38.74 -7.30
N GLY A 345 -11.01 38.07 -8.34
CA GLY A 345 -10.46 38.10 -9.70
C GLY A 345 -11.61 38.20 -10.68
N GLY A 346 -11.76 39.36 -11.33
CA GLY A 346 -12.98 39.74 -12.05
C GLY A 346 -13.38 38.82 -13.20
N GLY A 347 -14.69 38.74 -13.41
CA GLY A 347 -15.29 37.95 -14.48
C GLY A 347 -14.79 38.34 -15.87
N GLY A 348 -14.53 37.31 -16.67
CA GLY A 348 -14.31 37.40 -18.11
C GLY A 348 -15.00 36.22 -18.76
N ASP A 349 -16.16 36.47 -19.35
CA ASP A 349 -16.81 35.64 -20.35
C ASP A 349 -15.79 35.26 -21.45
N GLY A 350 -15.47 33.97 -21.54
CA GLY A 350 -14.49 33.46 -22.48
C GLY A 350 -14.17 32.00 -22.22
N THR A 351 -14.71 31.13 -23.08
CA THR A 351 -14.29 29.74 -23.24
C THR A 351 -12.76 29.63 -23.34
N GLY A 352 -12.09 29.14 -22.30
CA GLY A 352 -10.62 29.00 -22.23
C GLY A 352 -10.23 27.72 -21.50
N ASN A 353 -9.52 26.86 -22.23
CA ASN A 353 -9.11 25.50 -21.88
C ASN A 353 -7.87 25.49 -20.97
N GLY A 354 -7.86 24.63 -19.94
CA GLY A 354 -6.66 23.92 -19.47
C GLY A 354 -5.77 24.58 -18.40
N ASN A 355 -5.72 23.93 -17.23
CA ASN A 355 -4.60 23.90 -16.27
C ASN A 355 -4.14 25.20 -15.58
N SER A 356 -4.87 25.60 -14.55
CA SER A 356 -4.25 26.04 -13.30
C SER A 356 -4.39 24.90 -12.27
N GLY A 357 -3.29 24.20 -12.02
CA GLY A 357 -3.25 22.98 -11.22
C GLY A 357 -3.83 23.14 -9.81
N GLY A 358 -4.92 22.42 -9.56
CA GLY A 358 -5.36 22.00 -8.22
C GLY A 358 -4.97 20.54 -7.94
N GLU A 359 -5.14 20.11 -6.69
CA GLU A 359 -4.63 18.83 -6.18
C GLU A 359 -5.10 17.61 -6.99
N GLY A 360 -4.15 16.93 -7.65
CA GLY A 360 -4.40 15.79 -8.54
C GLY A 360 -3.47 15.84 -9.75
N GLY A 361 -2.16 15.80 -9.50
CA GLY A 361 -1.13 16.16 -10.48
C GLY A 361 -1.00 15.21 -11.67
N SER A 362 -1.82 15.39 -12.72
CA SER A 362 -1.59 14.83 -14.07
C SER A 362 -0.72 15.73 -14.98
N GLY A 363 0.02 16.69 -14.43
CA GLY A 363 0.99 17.49 -15.17
C GLY A 363 2.33 16.77 -15.33
N ASN A 364 3.06 17.05 -16.40
CA ASN A 364 4.45 16.62 -16.62
C ASN A 364 5.50 17.57 -16.01
N GLY A 365 5.06 18.53 -15.19
CA GLY A 365 5.92 19.53 -14.55
C GLY A 365 6.20 20.78 -15.38
N TYR A 366 5.79 20.83 -16.65
CA TYR A 366 5.98 21.98 -17.53
C TYR A 366 4.79 22.94 -17.50
N SER A 367 5.05 24.22 -17.78
CA SER A 367 4.03 25.25 -18.01
C SER A 367 3.95 25.63 -19.50
N GLU A 368 2.77 25.98 -19.98
CA GLU A 368 2.56 26.55 -21.33
C GLU A 368 2.74 28.08 -21.36
N THR A 369 2.92 28.69 -20.18
CA THR A 369 3.06 30.14 -20.05
C THR A 369 4.37 30.49 -19.36
N ILE A 370 4.94 31.65 -19.69
CA ILE A 370 6.06 32.25 -18.96
C ILE A 370 5.53 33.40 -18.13
N VAL A 371 5.87 33.43 -16.85
CA VAL A 371 5.56 34.51 -15.92
C VAL A 371 6.82 35.27 -15.53
N GLU A 372 6.66 36.53 -15.16
CA GLU A 372 7.79 37.32 -14.64
C GLU A 372 8.26 36.79 -13.28
N PRO A 373 9.57 36.80 -12.99
CA PRO A 373 10.08 36.41 -11.69
C PRO A 373 9.48 37.25 -10.55
N PRO A 374 9.10 36.64 -9.41
CA PRO A 374 8.59 37.36 -8.26
C PRO A 374 9.58 38.38 -7.69
N GLU A 375 9.06 39.39 -6.99
CA GLU A 375 9.90 40.33 -6.25
C GLU A 375 10.72 39.59 -5.18
N GLY A 376 12.05 39.69 -5.27
CA GLY A 376 12.97 39.05 -4.33
C GLY A 376 14.22 38.49 -5.00
N LYS A 377 15.00 37.74 -4.24
CA LYS A 377 16.20 37.07 -4.74
C LYS A 377 15.79 35.78 -5.46
N VAL A 378 16.19 35.63 -6.71
CA VAL A 378 16.07 34.39 -7.48
C VAL A 378 17.37 33.58 -7.38
N GLY A 379 17.26 32.26 -7.33
CA GLY A 379 18.38 31.32 -7.28
C GLY A 379 19.36 31.52 -8.44
N GLU A 380 20.65 31.26 -8.18
CA GLU A 380 21.67 31.44 -9.20
C GLU A 380 21.48 30.41 -10.33
N GLY A 381 21.38 30.89 -11.56
CA GLY A 381 21.15 30.04 -12.73
C GLY A 381 19.73 29.49 -12.86
N THR A 382 18.80 29.81 -11.96
CA THR A 382 17.38 29.50 -12.13
C THR A 382 16.86 30.08 -13.44
N THR A 383 16.16 29.27 -14.24
CA THR A 383 15.61 29.74 -15.52
C THR A 383 14.63 30.90 -15.35
N LYS A 384 14.65 31.82 -16.32
CA LYS A 384 13.70 32.94 -16.43
C LYS A 384 12.47 32.59 -17.27
N ASN A 385 12.55 31.50 -18.04
CA ASN A 385 11.45 30.98 -18.85
C ASN A 385 10.62 30.03 -17.98
N CYS A 386 10.09 30.55 -16.88
CA CYS A 386 9.38 29.77 -15.89
C CYS A 386 7.91 30.19 -15.87
N GLY A 387 6.99 29.23 -15.75
CA GLY A 387 5.58 29.51 -15.57
C GLY A 387 5.14 29.54 -14.12
N PHE A 388 5.94 28.99 -13.21
CA PHE A 388 5.63 29.01 -11.78
C PHE A 388 6.90 28.99 -10.91
N TYR A 389 7.06 30.01 -10.07
CA TYR A 389 8.17 30.13 -9.13
C TYR A 389 7.75 29.70 -7.72
N ILE A 390 8.69 29.09 -6.98
CA ILE A 390 8.51 28.69 -5.59
C ILE A 390 9.58 29.29 -4.70
N GLN A 391 9.19 29.80 -3.53
CA GLN A 391 10.11 30.35 -2.55
C GLN A 391 10.48 29.29 -1.51
N ALA A 392 11.78 29.12 -1.26
CA ALA A 392 12.26 28.24 -0.20
C ALA A 392 11.84 28.75 1.18
N LYS A 393 11.26 27.85 2.00
CA LYS A 393 10.79 28.14 3.37
C LYS A 393 11.65 27.40 4.39
N GLU A 394 11.75 27.97 5.58
CA GLU A 394 12.49 27.37 6.69
C GLU A 394 11.90 26.00 7.08
N GLY A 395 12.78 25.02 7.29
CA GLY A 395 12.39 23.67 7.70
C GLY A 395 11.76 22.79 6.61
N LEU A 396 11.74 23.24 5.35
CA LEU A 396 11.28 22.43 4.20
C LEU A 396 12.45 22.13 3.26
N GLY A 397 12.76 20.84 3.08
CA GLY A 397 13.69 20.37 2.04
C GLY A 397 13.06 20.42 0.64
N CYS A 398 13.89 20.28 -0.40
CA CYS A 398 13.50 20.42 -1.79
C CYS A 398 12.34 19.50 -2.18
N ALA A 399 12.40 18.22 -1.81
CA ALA A 399 11.36 17.25 -2.18
C ALA A 399 9.99 17.65 -1.60
N LYS A 400 9.98 18.02 -0.32
CA LYS A 400 8.76 18.47 0.37
C LYS A 400 8.25 19.78 -0.22
N MET A 401 9.15 20.70 -0.55
CA MET A 401 8.81 21.98 -1.14
C MET A 401 8.14 21.81 -2.52
N ILE A 402 8.71 20.96 -3.39
CA ILE A 402 8.14 20.62 -4.70
C ILE A 402 6.75 20.00 -4.54
N VAL A 403 6.64 18.91 -3.78
CA VAL A 403 5.39 18.15 -3.64
C VAL A 403 4.27 18.99 -3.00
N THR A 404 4.61 19.92 -2.10
CA THR A 404 3.63 20.81 -1.46
C THR A 404 3.06 21.85 -2.44
N ALA A 405 3.80 22.22 -3.47
CA ALA A 405 3.43 23.30 -4.38
C ALA A 405 3.04 22.84 -5.80
N SER A 406 3.60 21.71 -6.25
CA SER A 406 3.25 21.04 -7.50
C SER A 406 3.60 19.56 -7.36
N ARG A 407 2.56 18.71 -7.23
CA ARG A 407 2.73 17.25 -7.22
C ARG A 407 3.16 16.68 -8.60
N SER A 408 3.24 17.54 -9.62
CA SER A 408 3.51 17.16 -11.00
C SER A 408 4.93 17.44 -11.48
N THR A 409 5.74 18.19 -10.72
CA THR A 409 7.11 18.52 -11.13
C THR A 409 8.09 17.43 -10.66
N PRO A 410 8.75 16.70 -11.57
CA PRO A 410 9.81 15.76 -11.22
C PRO A 410 11.02 16.46 -10.57
N MET A 411 11.65 15.81 -9.58
CA MET A 411 12.81 16.37 -8.87
C MET A 411 14.01 16.63 -9.81
N ASP A 412 14.24 15.75 -10.77
CA ASP A 412 15.28 15.91 -11.79
C ASP A 412 15.03 17.15 -12.66
N LEU A 413 13.80 17.36 -13.14
CA LEU A 413 13.41 18.58 -13.86
C LEU A 413 13.59 19.84 -13.01
N PHE A 414 13.17 19.78 -11.73
CA PHE A 414 13.34 20.90 -10.81
C PHE A 414 14.82 21.26 -10.59
N LEU A 415 15.71 20.28 -10.45
CA LEU A 415 17.14 20.50 -10.29
C LEU A 415 17.80 21.01 -11.58
N GLU A 416 17.35 20.50 -12.73
CA GLU A 416 17.85 20.89 -14.04
C GLU A 416 17.64 22.39 -14.31
N VAL A 417 16.45 22.90 -14.00
CA VAL A 417 16.12 24.32 -14.22
C VAL A 417 16.54 25.25 -13.06
N ASN A 418 17.14 24.69 -12.00
CA ASN A 418 17.69 25.40 -10.84
C ASN A 418 19.11 24.88 -10.48
N PRO A 419 20.11 25.08 -11.35
CA PRO A 419 21.42 24.44 -11.23
C PRO A 419 22.18 24.79 -9.94
N SER A 420 21.90 25.91 -9.27
CA SER A 420 22.51 26.22 -7.96
C SER A 420 22.18 25.20 -6.87
N LEU A 421 21.10 24.44 -7.03
CA LEU A 421 20.70 23.41 -6.06
C LEU A 421 21.55 22.13 -6.20
N GLY A 422 22.21 21.93 -7.33
CA GLY A 422 23.10 20.80 -7.57
C GLY A 422 22.34 19.48 -7.75
N THR A 423 22.77 18.43 -7.05
CA THR A 423 22.14 17.11 -7.13
C THR A 423 21.05 16.94 -6.06
N ALA A 424 20.16 15.95 -6.20
CA ALA A 424 19.13 15.66 -5.22
C ALA A 424 19.70 15.49 -3.79
N ALA A 425 20.87 14.86 -3.67
CA ALA A 425 21.56 14.67 -2.38
C ALA A 425 22.10 15.97 -1.75
N LYS A 426 22.31 17.02 -2.55
CA LYS A 426 22.83 18.32 -2.10
C LYS A 426 21.76 19.42 -2.07
N CYS A 427 20.58 19.13 -2.60
CA CYS A 427 19.54 20.14 -2.81
C CYS A 427 19.16 20.83 -1.50
N ASP A 428 18.90 20.06 -0.44
CA ASP A 428 18.50 20.59 0.86
C ASP A 428 19.58 21.47 1.50
N GLU A 429 20.86 21.14 1.30
CA GLU A 429 22.00 21.94 1.80
C GLU A 429 22.17 23.25 1.02
N ASN A 430 21.85 23.24 -0.27
CA ASN A 430 21.97 24.39 -1.17
C ASN A 430 20.71 25.26 -1.21
N LEU A 431 19.61 24.79 -0.62
CA LEU A 431 18.33 25.49 -0.61
C LEU A 431 18.38 26.70 0.34
N ALA A 432 18.54 27.90 -0.23
CA ALA A 432 18.58 29.14 0.54
C ALA A 432 17.16 29.65 0.87
N VAL A 433 16.81 29.72 2.17
CA VAL A 433 15.52 30.25 2.65
C VAL A 433 15.27 31.67 2.13
N GLY A 434 14.05 31.93 1.66
CA GLY A 434 13.62 33.22 1.11
C GLY A 434 14.01 33.45 -0.36
N VAL A 435 14.72 32.51 -0.99
CA VAL A 435 15.10 32.58 -2.41
C VAL A 435 14.05 31.87 -3.28
N TRP A 436 13.78 32.45 -4.45
CA TRP A 436 12.85 31.90 -5.45
C TRP A 436 13.56 30.98 -6.45
N TYR A 437 12.94 29.84 -6.76
CA TYR A 437 13.38 28.82 -7.70
C TYR A 437 12.26 28.54 -8.71
N CYS A 438 12.59 28.12 -9.93
CA CYS A 438 11.58 27.76 -10.92
C CYS A 438 11.01 26.37 -10.61
N LEU A 439 9.71 26.27 -10.32
CA LEU A 439 9.06 24.99 -10.07
C LEU A 439 8.47 24.36 -11.33
N SER A 440 7.91 25.18 -12.23
CA SER A 440 7.33 24.67 -13.47
C SER A 440 7.89 25.43 -14.67
N PRO A 441 8.96 24.93 -15.31
CA PRO A 441 9.57 25.57 -16.46
C PRO A 441 8.66 25.55 -17.67
N HIS A 442 8.80 26.53 -18.56
CA HIS A 442 8.17 26.47 -19.87
C HIS A 442 8.83 25.38 -20.74
N TYR A 443 8.15 24.82 -21.75
CA TYR A 443 8.76 23.82 -22.64
C TYR A 443 10.02 24.31 -23.37
N ALA A 444 10.15 25.62 -23.53
CA ALA A 444 11.32 26.31 -24.10
C ALA A 444 12.17 26.96 -23.00
N TRP A 445 12.40 26.27 -21.88
CA TRP A 445 13.08 26.88 -20.73
C TRP A 445 14.58 27.11 -20.95
N ASP A 446 15.15 26.35 -21.88
CA ASP A 446 16.54 26.33 -22.32
C ASP A 446 16.80 27.25 -23.52
N ASP A 447 15.76 27.80 -24.15
CA ASP A 447 15.87 28.73 -25.26
C ASP A 447 16.31 30.14 -24.81
N GLU A 448 17.22 30.76 -25.57
CA GLU A 448 17.62 32.17 -25.37
C GLU A 448 16.42 33.10 -25.61
N GLN A 449 16.01 33.86 -24.58
CA GLN A 449 14.95 34.85 -24.75
C GLN A 449 15.33 35.92 -25.80
N PRO A 450 14.40 36.31 -26.70
CA PRO A 450 14.64 37.42 -27.61
C PRO A 450 14.85 38.71 -26.81
N LYS A 451 15.99 39.36 -27.02
CA LYS A 451 16.32 40.64 -26.37
C LYS A 451 15.23 41.66 -26.70
N PRO A 452 14.66 42.37 -25.71
CA PRO A 452 13.74 43.46 -26.01
C PRO A 452 14.46 44.50 -26.88
N THR A 453 13.90 44.78 -28.05
CA THR A 453 14.34 45.89 -28.88
C THR A 453 14.08 47.19 -28.12
N ALA A 454 15.16 47.96 -27.94
CA ALA A 454 15.20 49.23 -27.22
C ALA A 454 14.24 50.29 -27.75
#